data_AF-A0A8B3CN49-F1
#
_entry.id   AF-A0A8B3CN49-F1
#
_cell.length_a   1.000
_cell.length_b   1.000
_cell.length_c   1.000
_cell.angle_alpha   90.00
_cell.angle_beta   90.00
_cell.angle_gamma   90.00
#
_symmetry.space_group_name_H-M   'P 1'
#
loop_
_entity.id
_entity.type
_entity.pdbx_description
1 polymer ?
#
loop_
_entity_poly.entity_id
_entity_poly.type
_entity_poly.pdbx_seq_one_letter_code
_entity_poly.pdbx_strand_id
1 'polypeptide(L)'
;MRFRSRKCGDSYTDCSVGTANLVSWTAALTYCNTLNLAGVGGWRLPSVKELVSLVDYSRTSSPFINQTFFPNSADSFWTSTTHPSGSYKFQAYQVIFTSGTYDTFDKVSSLVRVRCVR
;
A
#
# COMPACT_ATOMS: atom_id res chain seq x y z
N MET A 1 -13.48 3.25 5.98
CA MET A 1 -12.11 2.73 6.25
C MET A 1 -11.23 3.89 6.66
N ARG A 2 -10.64 3.86 7.86
CA ARG A 2 -9.80 4.97 8.36
C ARG A 2 -8.33 4.63 8.12
N PHE A 3 -7.78 5.15 7.02
CA PHE A 3 -6.34 5.08 6.76
C PHE A 3 -5.67 6.27 7.45
N ARG A 4 -5.10 6.07 8.64
CA ARG A 4 -4.18 7.09 9.18
C ARG A 4 -2.84 6.93 8.45
N SER A 5 -2.57 7.83 7.51
CA SER A 5 -1.19 8.23 7.26
C SER A 5 -0.63 8.73 8.59
N ARG A 6 0.55 8.23 8.98
CA ARG A 6 1.19 8.51 10.27
C ARG A 6 1.05 10.00 10.60
N LYS A 7 0.37 10.32 11.72
CA LYS A 7 0.74 11.53 12.44
C LYS A 7 2.12 11.24 13.01
N CYS A 8 3.09 12.03 12.60
CA CYS A 8 4.49 11.95 12.97
C CYS A 8 4.60 11.77 14.50
N GLY A 9 5.19 10.67 14.95
CA GLY A 9 5.46 10.38 16.36
C GLY A 9 6.97 10.32 16.55
N ASP A 10 7.50 11.38 17.15
CA ASP A 10 8.69 11.43 18.02
C ASP A 10 9.97 10.70 17.58
N SER A 11 10.47 10.99 16.38
CA SER A 11 11.90 11.13 16.04
C SER A 11 12.10 10.92 14.54
N TYR A 12 11.98 12.00 13.78
CA TYR A 12 12.83 12.35 12.63
C TYR A 12 12.19 13.60 12.00
N THR A 13 13.01 14.62 11.81
CA THR A 13 12.67 15.88 11.14
C THR A 13 12.06 15.62 9.77
N ASP A 14 10.96 16.32 9.52
CA ASP A 14 10.23 16.48 8.26
C ASP A 14 9.03 15.54 8.00
N CYS A 15 7.83 16.06 8.24
CA CYS A 15 6.56 15.43 7.85
C CYS A 15 6.24 15.62 6.35
N SER A 16 7.15 16.17 5.54
CA SER A 16 6.97 16.37 4.09
C SER A 16 7.47 15.19 3.26
N VAL A 17 8.38 14.37 3.78
CA VAL A 17 8.93 13.23 3.06
C VAL A 17 8.89 12.00 3.98
N GLY A 18 7.71 11.42 4.12
CA GLY A 18 7.63 10.04 4.60
C GLY A 18 8.35 9.18 3.57
N THR A 19 9.61 8.83 3.82
CA THR A 19 10.41 7.98 2.95
C THR A 19 9.57 6.78 2.58
N ALA A 20 9.35 6.61 1.27
CA ALA A 20 8.57 5.50 0.76
C ALA A 20 9.24 4.19 1.20
N ASN A 21 8.65 3.52 2.19
CA ASN A 21 9.13 2.20 2.62
C ASN A 21 8.81 1.20 1.50
N LEU A 22 9.75 1.05 0.58
CA LEU A 22 9.76 0.02 -0.44
C LEU A 22 10.24 -1.27 0.20
N VAL A 23 9.36 -2.26 0.27
CA VAL A 23 9.62 -3.52 0.96
C VAL A 23 9.16 -4.69 0.09
N SER A 24 9.73 -5.88 0.33
CA SER A 24 9.23 -7.10 -0.27
C SER A 24 7.84 -7.45 0.27
N TRP A 25 7.09 -8.30 -0.43
CA TRP A 25 5.72 -8.62 -0.03
C TRP A 25 5.65 -9.27 1.36
N THR A 26 6.59 -10.16 1.67
CA THR A 26 6.67 -10.81 2.99
C THR A 26 7.02 -9.80 4.08
N ALA A 27 7.93 -8.87 3.81
CA ALA A 27 8.26 -7.79 4.74
C ALA A 27 7.07 -6.84 4.95
N ALA A 28 6.27 -6.58 3.90
CA ALA A 28 5.06 -5.76 3.99
C ALA A 28 4.00 -6.38 4.92
N LEU A 29 3.78 -7.69 4.82
CA LEU A 29 2.87 -8.42 5.71
C LEU A 29 3.33 -8.33 7.17
N THR A 30 4.60 -8.63 7.42
CA THR A 30 5.19 -8.55 8.76
C THR A 30 5.09 -7.13 9.30
N TYR A 31 5.47 -6.13 8.50
CA TYR A 31 5.40 -4.72 8.87
C TYR A 31 3.99 -4.32 9.30
N CYS A 32 2.96 -4.67 8.53
CA CYS A 32 1.60 -4.33 8.91
C CYS A 32 1.14 -5.07 10.17
N ASN A 33 1.45 -6.36 10.31
CA ASN A 33 1.03 -7.13 11.48
C ASN A 33 1.69 -6.64 12.79
N THR A 34 2.94 -6.17 12.72
CA THR A 34 3.67 -5.65 13.89
C THR A 34 3.49 -4.15 14.10
N LEU A 35 2.84 -3.46 13.16
CA LEU A 35 2.60 -2.04 13.25
C LEU A 35 1.72 -1.74 14.46
N ASN A 36 2.21 -0.87 15.34
CA ASN A 36 1.43 -0.29 16.43
C ASN A 36 1.50 1.23 16.29
N LEU A 37 0.40 1.83 15.83
CA LEU A 37 0.30 3.28 15.65
C LEU A 37 -0.50 3.87 16.80
N ALA A 38 0.18 4.61 17.68
CA ALA A 38 -0.42 5.30 18.82
C ALA A 38 -1.27 4.38 19.72
N GLY A 39 -0.76 3.19 20.04
CA GLY A 39 -1.46 2.20 20.87
C GLY A 39 -2.50 1.37 20.11
N VAL A 40 -2.70 1.63 18.81
CA VAL A 40 -3.62 0.88 17.96
C VAL A 40 -2.81 -0.13 17.14
N GLY A 41 -2.92 -1.40 17.50
CA GLY A 41 -2.39 -2.53 16.74
C GLY A 41 -3.39 -3.15 15.77
N GLY A 42 -3.12 -4.37 15.30
CA GLY A 42 -4.04 -5.14 14.45
C GLY A 42 -4.20 -4.58 13.03
N TRP A 43 -3.15 -3.92 12.53
CA TRP A 43 -3.11 -3.51 11.14
C TRP A 43 -2.83 -4.72 10.26
N ARG A 44 -3.41 -4.72 9.07
CA ARG A 44 -3.19 -5.76 8.06
C ARG A 44 -2.86 -5.13 6.72
N LEU A 45 -2.33 -5.94 5.83
CA LEU A 45 -2.13 -5.53 4.44
C LEU A 45 -3.51 -5.54 3.71
N PRO A 46 -3.86 -4.50 2.94
CA PRO A 46 -5.15 -4.41 2.26
C PRO A 46 -5.28 -5.47 1.19
N SER A 47 -6.50 -5.93 0.95
CA SER A 47 -6.82 -6.76 -0.20
C SER A 47 -6.80 -5.96 -1.50
N VAL A 48 -6.68 -6.64 -2.63
CA VAL A 48 -6.73 -5.99 -3.95
C VAL A 48 -8.03 -5.21 -4.14
N LYS A 49 -9.17 -5.75 -3.67
CA LYS A 49 -10.49 -5.10 -3.77
C LYS A 49 -10.54 -3.78 -2.99
N GLU A 50 -9.93 -3.74 -1.81
CA GLU A 50 -9.88 -2.52 -0.99
C GLU A 50 -9.06 -1.43 -1.66
N LEU A 51 -7.88 -1.76 -2.21
CA LEU A 51 -7.07 -0.75 -2.90
C LEU A 51 -7.69 -0.31 -4.23
N VAL A 52 -8.26 -1.24 -5.01
CA VAL A 52 -8.96 -0.91 -6.26
C VAL A 52 -10.17 -0.01 -5.98
N SER A 53 -10.87 -0.17 -4.87
CA SER A 53 -11.98 0.73 -4.50
C SER A 53 -11.56 2.18 -4.22
N LEU A 54 -10.26 2.43 -4.00
CA LEU A 54 -9.71 3.78 -3.86
C LEU A 54 -9.34 4.40 -5.22
N VAL A 55 -9.32 3.59 -6.29
CA VAL A 55 -9.03 4.08 -7.63
C VAL A 55 -10.22 4.89 -8.12
N ASP A 56 -9.97 6.15 -8.43
CA ASP A 56 -10.97 7.08 -8.94
C ASP A 56 -10.94 7.07 -10.47
N TYR A 57 -11.77 6.19 -11.05
CA TYR A 57 -11.94 6.04 -12.50
C TYR A 57 -12.64 7.23 -13.17
N SER A 58 -13.16 8.20 -12.40
CA SER A 58 -13.71 9.43 -12.99
C SER A 58 -12.62 10.43 -13.40
N ARG A 59 -11.39 10.24 -12.92
CA ARG A 59 -10.25 11.11 -13.25
C ARG A 59 -9.68 10.75 -14.61
N THR A 60 -9.40 11.76 -15.41
CA THR A 60 -8.78 11.61 -16.74
C THR A 60 -7.25 11.70 -16.71
N SER A 61 -6.68 12.12 -15.57
CA SER A 61 -5.23 12.31 -15.40
C SER A 61 -4.72 11.68 -14.11
N SER A 62 -3.52 11.10 -14.19
CA SER A 62 -2.76 10.56 -13.06
C SER A 62 -2.50 11.61 -11.96
N PRO A 63 -2.50 11.21 -10.67
CA PRO A 63 -2.84 9.90 -10.15
C PRO A 63 -4.36 9.68 -10.04
N PHE A 64 -4.80 8.44 -10.26
CA PHE A 64 -6.19 7.98 -10.16
C PHE A 64 -6.61 7.72 -8.72
N ILE A 65 -6.28 8.64 -7.82
CA ILE A 65 -6.70 8.63 -6.41
C ILE A 65 -6.83 10.06 -5.92
N ASN A 66 -7.79 10.29 -5.02
CA ASN A 66 -7.98 11.60 -4.44
C ASN A 66 -6.82 11.97 -3.49
N GLN A 67 -5.90 12.82 -3.97
CA GLN A 67 -4.73 13.30 -3.21
C GLN A 67 -5.10 14.19 -2.03
N THR A 68 -6.30 14.80 -2.02
CA THR A 68 -6.78 15.61 -0.90
C THR A 68 -7.08 14.73 0.32
N PHE A 69 -7.68 13.56 0.11
CA PHE A 69 -7.94 12.59 1.19
C PHE A 69 -6.77 11.65 1.45
N PHE A 70 -5.97 11.35 0.43
CA PHE A 70 -4.87 10.41 0.48
C PHE A 70 -3.59 11.04 -0.05
N PRO A 71 -2.97 11.97 0.72
CA PRO A 71 -1.67 12.53 0.34
C PRO A 71 -0.62 11.41 0.24
N ASN A 72 0.37 11.59 -0.63
CA ASN A 72 1.48 10.65 -0.85
C ASN A 72 1.04 9.24 -1.29
N SER A 73 -0.12 9.14 -1.94
CA SER A 73 -0.69 7.87 -2.41
C SER A 73 -0.65 7.71 -3.93
N ALA A 74 0.14 8.54 -4.62
CA ALA A 74 0.34 8.55 -6.06
C ALA A 74 1.34 7.48 -6.56
N ASP A 75 1.32 6.28 -5.99
CA ASP A 75 2.32 5.23 -6.22
C ASP A 75 1.68 3.85 -6.29
N SER A 76 2.52 2.81 -6.46
CA SER A 76 2.10 1.41 -6.40
C SER A 76 2.14 0.87 -4.97
N PHE A 77 1.13 0.10 -4.59
CA PHE A 77 1.00 -0.46 -3.25
C PHE A 77 0.77 -1.97 -3.25
N TRP A 78 1.47 -2.67 -2.36
CA TRP A 78 1.26 -4.10 -2.13
C TRP A 78 -0.15 -4.40 -1.61
N THR A 79 -0.71 -5.52 -2.08
CA THR A 79 -1.93 -6.12 -1.53
C THR A 79 -1.64 -7.43 -0.82
N SER A 80 -2.52 -7.87 0.07
CA SER A 80 -2.50 -9.21 0.68
C SER A 80 -2.93 -10.32 -0.27
N THR A 81 -3.37 -9.99 -1.49
CA THR A 81 -3.87 -10.96 -2.45
C THR A 81 -2.71 -11.54 -3.25
N THR A 82 -2.54 -12.87 -3.19
CA THR A 82 -1.55 -13.60 -3.98
C THR A 82 -2.14 -14.03 -5.32
N HIS A 83 -1.29 -14.30 -6.31
CA HIS A 83 -1.77 -14.84 -7.59
C HIS A 83 -2.54 -16.17 -7.37
N PRO A 84 -3.73 -16.36 -7.99
CA PRO A 84 -4.57 -17.54 -7.72
C PRO A 84 -4.00 -18.83 -8.32
N SER A 85 -3.29 -18.74 -9.45
CA SER A 85 -2.66 -19.90 -10.10
C SER A 85 -1.49 -20.46 -9.28
N GLY A 86 -1.48 -21.79 -9.11
CA GLY A 86 -0.43 -22.52 -8.38
C GLY A 86 0.98 -22.28 -8.92
N SER A 87 1.12 -22.14 -10.24
CA SER A 87 2.41 -21.91 -10.90
C SER A 87 3.01 -20.54 -10.63
N TYR A 88 2.21 -19.57 -10.19
CA TYR A 88 2.62 -18.17 -9.97
C TYR A 88 2.47 -17.74 -8.51
N LYS A 89 2.45 -18.69 -7.56
CA LYS A 89 2.33 -18.38 -6.12
C LYS A 89 3.45 -17.51 -5.57
N PHE A 90 4.57 -17.39 -6.29
CA PHE A 90 5.66 -16.47 -5.96
C PHE A 90 5.29 -15.00 -6.26
N GLN A 91 4.15 -14.72 -6.87
CA GLN A 91 3.68 -13.37 -7.18
C GLN A 91 2.50 -12.93 -6.30
N ALA A 92 2.40 -11.62 -6.07
CA ALA A 92 1.29 -10.97 -5.38
C ALA A 92 0.79 -9.75 -6.15
N TYR A 93 -0.49 -9.41 -5.95
CA TYR A 93 -1.09 -8.24 -6.59
C TYR A 93 -0.59 -6.94 -5.94
N GLN A 94 -0.36 -5.94 -6.78
CA GLN A 94 -0.20 -4.55 -6.40
C GLN A 94 -1.18 -3.67 -7.17
N VAL A 95 -1.59 -2.56 -6.57
CA VAL A 95 -2.43 -1.54 -7.22
C VAL A 95 -1.58 -0.32 -7.52
N ILE A 96 -1.64 0.15 -8.77
CA ILE A 96 -0.83 1.22 -9.33
C ILE A 96 -1.73 2.45 -9.53
N PHE A 97 -1.67 3.42 -8.62
CA PHE A 97 -2.52 4.62 -8.73
C PHE A 97 -2.05 5.60 -9.80
N THR A 98 -0.83 5.47 -10.32
CA THR A 98 -0.35 6.31 -11.43
C THR A 98 -1.03 5.96 -12.76
N SER A 99 -1.39 4.69 -12.96
CA SER A 99 -2.10 4.19 -14.16
C SER A 99 -3.55 3.79 -13.89
N GLY A 100 -3.97 3.67 -12.63
CA GLY A 100 -5.31 3.20 -12.26
C GLY A 100 -5.50 1.70 -12.48
N THR A 101 -4.41 0.94 -12.60
CA THR A 101 -4.41 -0.50 -12.88
C THR A 101 -3.93 -1.31 -11.68
N TYR A 102 -4.05 -2.62 -11.75
CA TYR A 102 -3.41 -3.55 -10.81
C TYR A 102 -2.66 -4.62 -11.59
N ASP A 103 -1.56 -5.11 -11.04
CA ASP A 103 -0.69 -6.09 -11.69
C ASP A 103 -0.05 -7.01 -10.64
N THR A 104 0.59 -8.09 -11.05
CA THR A 104 1.24 -9.07 -10.18
C THR A 104 2.75 -9.02 -10.25
N PHE A 105 3.40 -8.92 -9.10
CA PHE A 105 4.85 -8.76 -8.99
C PHE A 105 5.45 -9.86 -8.10
N ASP A 106 6.72 -10.18 -8.35
CA ASP A 106 7.45 -11.19 -7.56
C ASP A 106 7.59 -10.75 -6.10
N LYS A 107 7.22 -11.64 -5.18
CA LYS A 107 7.13 -11.35 -3.74
C LYS A 107 8.49 -11.06 -3.09
N VAL A 108 9.60 -11.49 -3.69
CA VAL A 108 10.93 -11.48 -3.07
C VAL A 108 11.80 -10.39 -3.68
N SER A 109 11.86 -10.34 -5.01
CA SER A 109 12.70 -9.41 -5.78
C SER A 109 12.07 -8.04 -6.00
N SER A 110 10.74 -7.92 -5.88
CA SER A 110 10.07 -6.64 -6.08
C SER A 110 9.95 -5.87 -4.77
N LEU A 111 10.31 -4.58 -4.81
CA LEU A 111 10.15 -3.66 -3.69
C LEU A 111 9.06 -2.65 -4.03
N VAL A 112 7.94 -2.70 -3.31
CA VAL A 112 6.75 -1.85 -3.54
C VAL A 112 6.37 -1.17 -2.24
N ARG A 113 5.68 -0.03 -2.32
CA ARG A 113 5.23 0.67 -1.12
C ARG A 113 4.22 -0.16 -0.33
N VAL A 114 4.28 -0.04 0.98
CA VAL A 114 3.33 -0.67 1.90
C VAL A 114 2.40 0.37 2.51
N ARG A 115 1.10 0.06 2.50
CA ARG A 115 0.08 0.81 3.24
C ARG A 115 -0.78 -0.16 4.01
N CYS A 116 -0.80 -0.04 5.34
CA CYS A 116 -1.58 -0.92 6.20
C CYS A 116 -2.99 -0.37 6.44
N VAL A 117 -3.94 -1.28 6.66
CA VAL A 117 -5.36 -0.98 6.84
C VAL A 117 -5.93 -1.66 8.08
N ARG A 118 -7.02 -1.08 8.60
CA ARG A 118 -7.83 -1.63 9.68
C ARG A 118 -9.30 -1.25 9.47
#